data_AF-A0A0C9M191-F1
#
_entry.id   AF-A0A0C9M191-F1
#
_cell.length_a   1.000
_cell.length_b   1.000
_cell.length_c   1.000
_cell.angle_alpha   90.00
_cell.angle_beta   90.00
_cell.angle_gamma   90.00
#
_symmetry.space_group_name_H-M   'P 1'
#
loop_
_entity.id
_entity.type
_entity.pdbx_description
1 polymer ?
#
loop_
_entity_poly.entity_id
_entity_poly.type
_entity_poly.pdbx_seq_one_letter_code
_entity_poly.pdbx_strand_id
1 'polypeptide(L)'
;MKTTAVLGSVVLALLAPAAEATNSKLGAKQSCEQLSVQSNAIRKHTAYAVDFCLFYNAGKRTTSPFSMSASTTTAACTCILSEAGIPLPKRVTKDAEDVSTVEHTCSSTYSKTVSASFKYPKLFCKFFDAL
;
A
#
# COMPACT_ATOMS: atom_id res chain seq x y z
N MET A 1 15.10 48.17 56.88
CA MET A 1 15.59 47.29 55.80
C MET A 1 16.18 46.04 56.43
N LYS A 2 15.55 44.88 56.23
CA LYS A 2 15.98 43.56 56.70
C LYS A 2 15.78 42.55 55.56
N THR A 3 16.84 41.79 55.31
CA THR A 3 17.00 40.70 54.35
C THR A 3 16.26 39.42 54.80
N THR A 4 15.73 38.64 53.86
CA THR A 4 16.01 37.19 53.74
C THR A 4 15.45 36.62 52.43
N ALA A 5 16.27 35.80 51.79
CA ALA A 5 15.98 35.02 50.59
C ALA A 5 15.16 33.76 50.93
N VAL A 6 14.34 33.28 49.98
CA VAL A 6 13.90 31.88 49.94
C VAL A 6 14.08 31.38 48.51
N LEU A 7 15.08 30.51 48.35
CA LEU A 7 15.28 29.64 47.19
C LEU A 7 14.16 28.58 47.19
N GLY A 8 13.30 28.62 46.18
CA GLY A 8 12.29 27.59 45.93
C GLY A 8 12.75 26.67 44.79
N SER A 9 13.31 25.52 45.16
CA SER A 9 13.61 24.40 44.25
C SER A 9 12.32 23.86 43.63
N VAL A 10 12.20 23.90 42.31
CA VAL A 10 11.21 23.10 41.57
C VAL A 10 11.95 21.97 40.88
N VAL A 11 11.80 20.79 41.45
CA VAL A 11 12.25 19.50 40.91
C VAL A 11 11.02 18.74 40.41
N LEU A 12 11.20 17.94 39.36
CA LEU A 12 10.29 16.94 38.76
C LEU A 12 9.19 17.52 37.83
N ALA A 13 8.93 16.99 36.63
CA ALA A 13 9.11 15.60 36.18
C ALA A 13 9.45 15.51 34.68
N LEU A 14 10.45 14.67 34.37
CA LEU A 14 10.70 14.12 33.04
C LEU A 14 9.52 13.21 32.67
N LEU A 15 8.67 13.66 31.75
CA LEU A 15 7.73 12.80 31.04
C LEU A 15 8.51 12.03 29.97
N ALA A 16 9.10 10.90 30.36
CA ALA A 16 9.49 9.87 29.41
C ALA A 16 8.24 9.05 29.06
N PRO A 17 7.77 9.01 27.80
CA PRO A 17 6.83 7.99 27.40
C PRO A 17 7.58 6.65 27.35
N ALA A 18 7.38 5.82 28.37
CA ALA A 18 7.60 4.39 28.29
C ALA A 18 6.56 3.80 27.33
N ALA A 19 6.87 3.77 26.04
CA ALA A 19 6.16 2.91 25.11
C ALA A 19 6.76 1.52 25.22
N GLU A 20 6.14 0.70 26.08
CA GLU A 20 6.43 -0.71 26.22
C GLU A 20 6.20 -1.42 24.87
N ALA A 21 7.24 -2.08 24.39
CA ALA A 21 7.17 -2.96 23.25
C ALA A 21 6.29 -4.17 23.59
N THR A 22 5.12 -4.27 22.96
CA THR A 22 4.43 -5.55 22.84
C THR A 22 4.79 -6.16 21.48
N ASN A 23 5.54 -7.26 21.58
CA ASN A 23 5.88 -8.17 20.49
C ASN A 23 4.61 -8.58 19.74
N SER A 24 4.41 -8.03 18.54
CA SER A 24 3.56 -8.63 17.53
C SER A 24 4.42 -8.94 16.32
N LYS A 25 4.79 -10.22 16.22
CA LYS A 25 5.36 -10.85 15.04
C LYS A 25 4.28 -10.90 13.94
N LEU A 26 3.95 -9.73 13.38
CA LEU A 26 3.45 -9.54 12.03
C LEU A 26 4.47 -8.59 11.37
N GLY A 27 5.04 -8.98 10.23
CA GLY A 27 6.12 -8.25 9.57
C GLY A 27 5.91 -6.74 9.59
N ALA A 28 6.95 -6.01 10.03
CA ALA A 28 6.90 -4.58 10.29
C ALA A 28 6.02 -3.84 9.28
N LYS A 29 4.91 -3.28 9.76
CA LYS A 29 3.97 -2.48 8.97
C LYS A 29 4.75 -1.27 8.45
N GLN A 30 5.26 -1.35 7.21
CA GLN A 30 6.02 -0.25 6.62
C GLN A 30 5.17 1.02 6.63
N SER A 31 5.73 2.12 7.10
CA SER A 31 5.01 3.40 7.10
C SER A 31 4.84 3.89 5.66
N CYS A 32 3.83 4.75 5.41
CA CYS A 32 3.62 5.28 4.06
C CYS A 32 4.77 6.16 3.58
N GLU A 33 5.49 6.78 4.49
CA GLU A 33 6.74 7.48 4.20
C GLU A 33 7.81 6.54 3.60
N GLN A 34 7.97 5.34 4.18
CA GLN A 34 8.88 4.30 3.70
C GLN A 34 8.44 3.67 2.36
N LEU A 35 7.17 3.85 1.98
CA LEU A 35 6.59 3.33 0.74
C LEU A 35 6.40 4.39 -0.34
N SER A 36 6.98 5.58 -0.17
CA SER A 36 6.84 6.70 -1.10
C SER A 36 7.33 6.36 -2.52
N VAL A 37 8.47 5.68 -2.66
CA VAL A 37 9.02 5.26 -3.96
C VAL A 37 8.07 4.31 -4.69
N GLN A 38 7.51 3.35 -3.96
CA GLN A 38 6.63 2.31 -4.48
C GLN A 38 5.27 2.90 -4.84
N SER A 39 4.72 3.77 -3.98
CA SER A 39 3.48 4.50 -4.25
C SER A 39 3.63 5.41 -5.47
N ASN A 40 4.77 6.09 -5.61
CA ASN A 40 5.09 6.88 -6.79
C ASN A 40 5.24 6.04 -8.05
N ALA A 41 5.79 4.82 -7.96
CA ALA A 41 5.84 3.91 -9.11
C ALA A 41 4.43 3.54 -9.58
N ILE A 42 3.50 3.23 -8.67
CA ILE A 42 2.10 2.96 -9.02
C ILE A 42 1.48 4.17 -9.73
N ARG A 43 1.61 5.37 -9.14
CA ARG A 43 1.10 6.63 -9.73
C ARG A 43 1.71 6.94 -11.10
N LYS A 44 3.00 6.63 -11.31
CA LYS A 44 3.72 6.87 -12.58
C LYS A 44 3.29 5.90 -13.69
N HIS A 45 2.88 4.69 -13.32
CA HIS A 45 2.64 3.60 -14.26
C HIS A 45 1.15 3.27 -14.48
N THR A 46 0.26 3.95 -13.75
CA THR A 46 -1.19 3.84 -13.88
C THR A 46 -1.82 5.21 -14.07
N ALA A 47 -2.76 5.35 -15.00
CA ALA A 47 -3.51 6.60 -15.16
C ALA A 47 -4.49 6.84 -13.99
N TYR A 48 -4.98 5.75 -13.39
CA TYR A 48 -6.01 5.74 -12.35
C TYR A 48 -5.51 4.99 -11.10
N ALA A 49 -4.58 5.60 -10.36
CA ALA A 49 -3.92 4.94 -9.23
C ALA A 49 -4.90 4.52 -8.11
N VAL A 50 -5.91 5.34 -7.83
CA VAL A 50 -6.95 5.03 -6.83
C VAL A 50 -7.77 3.81 -7.24
N ASP A 51 -8.30 3.80 -8.46
CA ASP A 51 -9.12 2.69 -8.96
C ASP A 51 -8.33 1.39 -9.05
N PHE A 52 -7.08 1.49 -9.53
CA PHE A 52 -6.14 0.37 -9.50
C PHE A 52 -5.98 -0.17 -8.08
N CYS A 53 -5.78 0.70 -7.09
CA CYS A 53 -5.54 0.29 -5.71
C CYS A 53 -6.78 -0.26 -5.00
N LEU A 54 -7.98 0.24 -5.34
CA LEU A 54 -9.25 -0.37 -4.92
C LEU A 54 -9.35 -1.80 -5.47
N PHE A 55 -9.17 -1.98 -6.77
CA PHE A 55 -9.22 -3.29 -7.40
C PHE A 55 -8.15 -4.26 -6.86
N TYR A 56 -6.93 -3.77 -6.71
CA TYR A 56 -5.80 -4.59 -6.29
C TYR A 56 -5.99 -5.09 -4.84
N ASN A 57 -6.45 -4.21 -3.93
CA ASN A 57 -6.70 -4.55 -2.52
C ASN A 57 -8.01 -5.31 -2.28
N ALA A 58 -8.95 -5.34 -3.24
CA ALA A 58 -10.21 -6.05 -3.10
C ALA A 58 -10.06 -7.58 -3.08
N GLY A 59 -8.95 -8.12 -3.59
CA GLY A 59 -8.67 -9.56 -3.64
C GLY A 59 -7.28 -9.91 -3.12
N LYS A 60 -7.05 -11.19 -2.82
CA LYS A 60 -5.71 -11.72 -2.51
C LYS A 60 -4.88 -11.76 -3.80
N ARG A 61 -3.68 -11.21 -3.78
CA ARG A 61 -2.75 -11.18 -4.92
C ARG A 61 -1.46 -11.92 -4.59
N THR A 62 -1.01 -12.76 -5.51
CA THR A 62 0.29 -13.47 -5.44
C THR A 62 1.34 -12.82 -6.33
N THR A 63 0.92 -12.04 -7.33
CA THR A 63 1.77 -11.35 -8.31
C THR A 63 1.60 -9.83 -8.23
N SER A 64 2.44 -9.06 -8.94
CA SER A 64 2.31 -7.60 -9.11
C SER A 64 2.64 -7.23 -10.56
N PRO A 65 1.95 -6.23 -11.14
CA PRO A 65 2.30 -5.71 -12.47
C PRO A 65 3.50 -4.76 -12.45
N PHE A 66 4.04 -4.44 -11.26
CA PHE A 66 5.22 -3.59 -11.08
C PHE A 66 6.43 -4.44 -10.69
N SER A 67 7.62 -3.87 -10.82
CA SER A 67 8.88 -4.48 -10.36
C SER A 67 9.01 -4.48 -8.82
N MET A 68 7.97 -4.92 -8.10
CA MET A 68 7.92 -5.06 -6.65
C MET A 68 7.01 -6.24 -6.25
N SER A 69 7.11 -6.70 -5.00
CA SER A 69 6.29 -7.86 -4.57
C SER A 69 4.80 -7.52 -4.48
N ALA A 70 3.95 -8.55 -4.50
CA ALA A 70 2.51 -8.38 -4.32
C ALA A 70 2.16 -7.75 -2.96
N SER A 71 2.91 -8.11 -1.92
CA SER A 71 2.80 -7.53 -0.58
C SER A 71 3.19 -6.06 -0.54
N THR A 72 4.31 -5.70 -1.18
CA THR A 72 4.76 -4.31 -1.30
C THR A 72 3.75 -3.47 -2.07
N THR A 73 3.17 -4.01 -3.14
CA THR A 73 2.12 -3.35 -3.92
C THR A 73 0.86 -3.13 -3.09
N THR A 74 0.46 -4.13 -2.29
CA THR A 74 -0.68 -4.04 -1.36
C THR A 74 -0.47 -2.91 -0.34
N ALA A 75 0.73 -2.84 0.25
CA ALA A 75 1.07 -1.83 1.24
C ALA A 75 1.12 -0.42 0.60
N ALA A 76 1.77 -0.27 -0.55
CA ALA A 76 1.80 1.00 -1.28
C ALA A 76 0.38 1.45 -1.71
N CYS A 77 -0.46 0.52 -2.18
CA CYS A 77 -1.84 0.85 -2.50
C CYS A 77 -2.67 1.23 -1.27
N THR A 78 -2.38 0.64 -0.10
CA THR A 78 -3.01 1.08 1.15
C THR A 78 -2.67 2.54 1.46
N CYS A 79 -1.42 2.95 1.21
CA CYS A 79 -1.01 4.35 1.37
C CYS A 79 -1.70 5.30 0.40
N ILE A 80 -1.78 4.94 -0.89
CA ILE A 80 -2.47 5.74 -1.90
C ILE A 80 -3.96 5.95 -1.54
N LEU A 81 -4.64 4.90 -1.04
CA LEU A 81 -6.03 5.01 -0.61
C LEU A 81 -6.18 5.85 0.67
N SER A 82 -5.27 5.67 1.63
CA SER A 82 -5.26 6.47 2.86
C SER A 82 -5.06 7.95 2.58
N GLU A 83 -4.14 8.31 1.69
CA GLU A 83 -3.89 9.70 1.27
C GLU A 83 -5.11 10.32 0.56
N ALA A 84 -5.88 9.50 -0.16
CA ALA A 84 -7.11 9.91 -0.82
C ALA A 84 -8.34 9.95 0.12
N GLY A 85 -8.19 9.57 1.39
CA GLY A 85 -9.31 9.45 2.33
C GLY A 85 -10.29 8.32 1.98
N ILE A 86 -9.84 7.33 1.21
CA ILE A 86 -10.68 6.23 0.73
C ILE A 86 -10.46 5.01 1.65
N PRO A 87 -11.53 4.43 2.21
CA PRO A 87 -11.41 3.25 3.05
C PRO A 87 -10.93 2.04 2.25
N LEU A 88 -10.20 1.13 2.91
CA LEU A 88 -9.81 -0.13 2.29
C LEU A 88 -11.04 -0.98 1.92
N PRO A 89 -11.07 -1.59 0.73
CA PRO A 89 -12.18 -2.47 0.34
C PRO A 89 -12.22 -3.70 1.25
N LYS A 90 -13.42 -4.21 1.50
CA LYS A 90 -13.59 -5.52 2.14
C LYS A 90 -13.00 -6.57 1.20
N ARG A 91 -12.03 -7.36 1.69
CA ARG A 91 -11.42 -8.41 0.89
C ARG A 91 -12.47 -9.46 0.55
N VAL A 92 -12.61 -9.75 -0.74
CA VAL A 92 -13.42 -10.87 -1.20
C VAL A 92 -12.61 -12.14 -0.86
N THR A 93 -13.14 -12.95 0.06
CA THR A 93 -12.51 -14.21 0.52
C THR A 93 -12.88 -15.40 -0.34
N LYS A 94 -13.65 -15.21 -1.42
CA LYS A 94 -13.73 -16.23 -2.46
C LYS A 94 -12.34 -16.28 -3.07
N ASP A 95 -11.59 -17.34 -2.73
CA ASP A 95 -10.43 -17.71 -3.53
C ASP A 95 -10.87 -17.63 -4.99
N ALA A 96 -10.12 -16.86 -5.80
CA ALA A 96 -10.34 -16.92 -7.23
C ALA A 96 -10.28 -18.40 -7.59
N GLU A 97 -11.39 -18.95 -8.12
CA GLU A 97 -11.41 -20.34 -8.59
C GLU A 97 -10.16 -20.56 -9.44
N ASP A 98 -9.47 -21.65 -9.13
CA ASP A 98 -8.16 -22.00 -9.66
C ASP A 98 -8.11 -21.66 -11.16
N VAL A 99 -7.23 -20.73 -11.52
CA VAL A 99 -7.19 -20.21 -12.89
C VAL A 99 -6.85 -21.38 -13.81
N SER A 100 -7.75 -21.62 -14.76
CA SER A 100 -7.64 -22.67 -15.77
C SER A 100 -6.23 -22.65 -16.38
N THR A 101 -5.61 -23.82 -16.57
CA THR A 101 -4.25 -23.97 -17.12
C THR A 101 -4.16 -23.66 -18.63
N VAL A 102 -5.01 -22.77 -19.14
CA VAL A 102 -5.09 -22.40 -20.55
C VAL A 102 -4.23 -21.17 -20.76
N GLU A 103 -3.41 -21.16 -21.82
CA GLU A 103 -2.83 -19.91 -22.35
C GLU A 103 -3.98 -18.97 -22.79
N HIS A 104 -4.29 -17.98 -21.96
CA HIS A 104 -5.27 -16.91 -22.13
C HIS A 104 -4.84 -15.70 -22.99
N THR A 105 -4.51 -15.78 -24.27
CA THR A 105 -3.85 -14.64 -24.98
C THR A 105 -4.53 -13.26 -24.77
N CYS A 106 -3.74 -12.20 -24.50
CA CYS A 106 -4.29 -10.86 -24.23
C CYS A 106 -5.21 -10.38 -25.34
N SER A 107 -6.47 -10.12 -24.98
CA SER A 107 -7.51 -9.78 -25.93
C SER A 107 -7.17 -8.51 -26.71
N SER A 108 -6.98 -8.66 -28.02
CA SER A 108 -6.73 -7.54 -28.94
C SER A 108 -7.87 -6.51 -28.92
N THR A 109 -9.09 -6.96 -28.65
CA THR A 109 -10.30 -6.13 -28.50
C THR A 109 -10.13 -5.04 -27.45
N TYR A 110 -9.47 -5.33 -26.33
CA TYR A 110 -9.30 -4.38 -25.22
C TYR A 110 -7.93 -3.70 -25.23
N SER A 111 -7.03 -4.03 -26.18
CA SER A 111 -5.66 -3.53 -26.20
C SER A 111 -5.56 -2.00 -26.21
N LYS A 112 -6.48 -1.30 -26.90
CA LYS A 112 -6.54 0.17 -26.92
C LYS A 112 -6.86 0.73 -25.54
N THR A 113 -7.88 0.20 -24.88
CA THR A 113 -8.28 0.60 -23.53
C THR A 113 -7.18 0.31 -22.52
N VAL A 114 -6.55 -0.87 -22.60
CA VAL A 114 -5.42 -1.22 -21.72
C VAL A 114 -4.22 -0.29 -21.95
N SER A 115 -3.89 0.02 -23.21
CA SER A 115 -2.78 0.92 -23.53
C SER A 115 -3.05 2.37 -23.13
N ALA A 116 -4.31 2.80 -23.13
CA ALA A 116 -4.70 4.12 -22.66
C ALA A 116 -4.59 4.24 -21.12
N SER A 117 -4.86 3.14 -20.40
CA SER A 117 -4.89 3.13 -18.93
C SER A 117 -3.55 2.78 -18.28
N PHE A 118 -2.67 2.06 -18.99
CA PHE A 118 -1.43 1.52 -18.44
C PHE A 118 -0.23 1.83 -19.34
N LYS A 119 0.86 2.32 -18.73
CA LYS A 119 2.11 2.63 -19.45
C LYS A 119 2.80 1.37 -19.99
N TYR A 120 2.55 0.21 -19.39
CA TYR A 120 3.12 -1.08 -19.78
C TYR A 120 2.02 -2.15 -19.98
N PRO A 121 1.29 -2.09 -21.11
CA PRO A 121 0.10 -2.92 -21.34
C PRO A 121 0.41 -4.44 -21.36
N LYS A 122 1.60 -4.86 -21.79
CA LYS A 122 2.00 -6.28 -21.76
C LYS A 122 2.17 -6.84 -20.35
N LEU A 123 2.73 -6.03 -19.43
CA LEU A 123 2.87 -6.41 -18.02
C LEU A 123 1.50 -6.45 -17.33
N PHE A 124 0.58 -5.56 -17.74
CA PHE A 124 -0.81 -5.62 -17.32
C PHE A 124 -1.45 -6.96 -17.73
N CYS A 125 -1.41 -7.35 -19.01
CA CYS A 125 -2.06 -8.59 -19.46
C CYS A 125 -1.54 -9.82 -18.69
N LYS A 126 -0.22 -9.89 -18.47
CA LYS A 126 0.43 -10.95 -17.68
C LYS A 126 -0.04 -11.00 -16.23
N PHE A 127 -0.37 -9.86 -15.64
CA PHE A 127 -0.77 -9.78 -14.24
C PHE A 127 -2.24 -10.20 -14.01
N PHE A 128 -3.10 -10.07 -15.02
CA PHE A 128 -4.53 -10.36 -14.91
C PHE A 128 -4.93 -11.77 -15.36
N ASP A 129 -3.97 -12.67 -15.62
CA ASP A 129 -4.23 -13.94 -16.34
C ASP A 129 -5.07 -13.74 -17.61
N ALA A 130 -4.85 -12.61 -18.27
CA ALA A 130 -5.27 -12.40 -19.64
C ALA A 130 -4.09 -12.71 -20.57
N LEU A 131 -3.36 -13.81 -20.30
CA LEU A 131 -2.27 -14.38 -21.12
C LEU A 131 -2.41 -15.84 -21.48
#